data_AF-A0A918MAG8-F1
#
_entry.id   AF-A0A918MAG8-F1
#
_cell.length_a   1.000
_cell.length_b   1.000
_cell.length_c   1.000
_cell.angle_alpha   90.00
_cell.angle_beta   90.00
_cell.angle_gamma   90.00
#
_symmetry.space_group_name_H-M   'P 1'
#
loop_
_entity.id
_entity.type
_entity.pdbx_description
1 polymer ?
#
loop_
_entity_poly.entity_id
_entity_poly.type
_entity_poly.pdbx_seq_one_letter_code
_entity_poly.pdbx_strand_id
1 'polypeptide(L)'
;MSHPERPAAVEIHHPQPVTVHPPTAPFVPVLPGPPPAVQSVVLPDGRVVTGYTLTSAPAPAPVDTRPAVSRTAVNIALGGIGFAAVCGGLFLLTSFIAALTAFITQLIILAAVIFGGWIAVQIFGATGHHDRGGTTVNIRKAVIKRNHFHG
;
A
#
# COMPACT_ATOMS: atom_id res chain seq x y z
N MET A 1 79.82 81.55 39.26
CA MET A 1 78.77 81.03 40.16
C MET A 1 77.93 80.07 39.34
N SER A 2 78.10 78.77 39.58
CA SER A 2 77.51 77.67 38.81
C SER A 2 76.33 77.07 39.57
N HIS A 3 75.17 77.02 38.93
CA HIS A 3 74.06 76.16 39.36
C HIS A 3 74.02 74.97 38.38
N PRO A 4 74.25 73.73 38.80
CA PRO A 4 74.10 72.58 37.90
C PRO A 4 72.61 72.32 37.67
N GLU A 5 72.17 72.42 36.42
CA GLU A 5 70.86 71.94 36.00
C GLU A 5 70.72 70.46 36.33
N ARG A 6 69.60 70.10 36.97
CA ARG A 6 69.24 68.73 37.30
C ARG A 6 68.82 68.01 36.00
N PRO A 7 69.40 66.85 35.64
CA PRO A 7 68.97 66.13 34.44
C PRO A 7 67.50 65.74 34.56
N ALA A 8 66.73 66.01 33.50
CA ALA A 8 65.33 65.62 33.40
C ALA A 8 65.16 64.09 33.48
N ALA A 9 64.09 63.64 34.14
CA ALA A 9 63.80 62.23 34.33
C ALA A 9 63.71 61.49 32.98
N VAL A 10 64.50 60.42 32.84
CA VAL A 10 64.47 59.54 31.66
C VAL A 10 63.16 58.76 31.67
N GLU A 11 62.38 58.90 30.61
CA GLU A 11 61.13 58.16 30.42
C GLU A 11 61.45 56.70 30.10
N ILE A 12 61.21 55.82 31.07
CA ILE A 12 61.43 54.37 30.93
C ILE A 12 60.22 53.78 30.21
N HIS A 13 60.43 53.23 29.01
CA HIS A 13 59.37 52.52 28.30
C HIS A 13 59.02 51.23 29.04
N HIS A 14 57.80 51.16 29.57
CA HIS A 14 57.25 49.93 30.14
C HIS A 14 56.56 49.11 29.04
N PRO A 15 56.96 47.85 28.81
CA PRO A 15 56.28 46.99 27.85
C PRO A 15 54.87 46.69 28.35
N GLN A 16 53.87 46.98 27.52
CA GLN A 16 52.48 46.69 27.83
C GLN A 16 52.24 45.17 27.83
N PRO A 17 51.64 44.60 28.88
CA PRO A 17 51.37 43.16 28.94
C PRO A 17 50.42 42.74 27.81
N VAL A 18 50.84 41.78 27.00
CA VAL A 18 49.97 41.15 26.00
C VAL A 18 48.93 40.30 26.72
N THR A 19 47.67 40.70 26.65
CA THR A 19 46.55 39.92 27.19
C THR A 19 46.37 38.65 26.35
N VAL A 20 46.75 37.52 26.94
CA VAL A 20 46.59 36.19 26.33
C VAL A 20 45.10 35.91 26.17
N HIS A 21 44.62 35.92 24.93
CA HIS A 21 43.24 35.56 24.62
C HIS A 21 43.10 34.04 24.66
N PRO A 22 42.05 33.50 25.32
CA PRO A 22 41.78 32.06 25.27
C PRO A 22 41.47 31.66 23.82
N PRO A 23 42.10 30.60 23.29
CA PRO A 23 41.88 30.16 21.92
C PRO A 23 40.44 29.67 21.76
N THR A 24 39.70 30.28 20.82
CA THR A 24 38.31 29.93 20.48
C THR A 24 38.18 28.57 19.77
N ALA A 25 39.29 27.96 19.38
CA ALA A 25 39.33 26.66 18.71
C ALA A 25 40.51 25.80 19.22
N PRO A 26 40.33 24.47 19.29
CA PRO A 26 41.42 23.58 19.65
C PRO A 26 42.55 23.68 18.62
N PHE A 27 43.79 23.82 19.10
CA PHE A 27 44.97 23.73 18.26
C PHE A 27 45.06 22.31 17.69
N VAL A 28 44.80 22.17 16.39
CA VAL A 28 45.05 20.93 15.65
C VAL A 28 46.48 20.99 15.12
N PRO A 29 47.39 20.08 15.52
CA PRO A 29 48.71 20.00 14.93
C PRO A 29 48.56 19.65 13.45
N VAL A 30 48.82 20.61 12.56
CA VAL A 30 48.96 20.35 11.14
C VAL A 30 50.39 19.88 10.92
N LEU A 31 50.59 18.55 10.88
CA LEU A 31 51.86 17.97 10.50
C LEU A 31 51.93 17.91 8.96
N PRO A 32 52.90 18.56 8.32
CA PRO A 32 53.12 18.45 6.88
C PRO A 32 53.76 17.09 6.56
N GLY A 33 52.96 16.02 6.58
CA GLY A 33 53.39 14.68 6.21
C GLY A 33 52.86 13.58 7.14
N PRO A 34 53.00 12.31 6.76
CA PRO A 34 52.67 11.19 7.62
C PRO A 34 53.54 11.24 8.89
N PRO A 35 52.96 11.00 10.09
CA PRO A 35 53.72 11.05 11.32
C PRO A 35 54.83 9.98 11.29
N PRO A 36 56.07 10.32 11.68
CA PRO A 36 57.16 9.37 11.71
C PRO A 36 56.83 8.26 12.73
N ALA A 37 57.06 7.01 12.35
CA ALA A 37 56.71 5.84 13.18
C ALA A 37 57.38 5.87 14.57
N VAL A 38 58.55 6.52 14.65
CA VAL A 38 59.32 6.72 15.88
C VAL A 38 59.94 8.12 15.84
N GLN A 39 59.83 8.85 16.94
CA GLN A 39 60.49 10.15 17.11
C GLN A 39 61.20 10.20 18.47
N SER A 40 62.46 10.63 18.47
CA SER A 40 63.25 10.81 19.70
C SER A 40 63.64 12.27 19.87
N VAL A 41 63.49 12.81 21.08
CA VAL A 41 63.90 14.18 21.43
C VAL A 41 64.81 14.13 22.66
N VAL A 42 65.93 14.86 22.60
CA VAL A 42 66.83 15.04 23.74
C VAL A 42 66.39 16.27 24.53
N LEU A 43 66.07 16.08 25.81
CA LEU A 43 65.70 17.16 26.71
C LEU A 43 66.96 17.93 27.18
N PRO A 44 66.79 19.18 27.66
CA PRO A 44 67.91 19.98 28.16
C PRO A 44 68.67 19.37 29.34
N ASP A 45 68.08 18.39 30.03
CA ASP A 45 68.66 17.61 31.12
C ASP A 45 69.47 16.39 30.62
N GLY A 46 69.61 16.23 29.30
CA GLY A 46 70.34 15.13 28.66
C GLY A 46 69.53 13.84 28.52
N ARG A 47 68.26 13.81 28.94
CA ARG A 47 67.41 12.62 28.80
C ARG A 47 66.87 12.50 27.39
N VAL A 48 66.85 11.29 26.85
CA VAL A 48 66.25 10.99 25.54
C VAL A 48 64.85 10.43 25.75
N VAL A 49 63.83 11.10 25.21
CA VAL A 49 62.44 10.63 25.21
C VAL A 49 62.11 10.15 23.80
N THR A 50 61.77 8.87 23.68
CA THR A 50 61.36 8.25 22.41
C THR A 50 59.85 8.00 22.42
N GLY A 51 59.15 8.67 21.52
CA GLY A 51 57.75 8.43 21.22
C GLY A 51 57.60 7.42 20.08
N TYR A 52 56.65 6.51 20.23
CA TYR A 52 56.20 5.60 19.18
C TYR A 52 54.77 6.00 18.80
N THR A 53 54.48 6.02 17.50
CA THR A 53 53.10 6.24 17.04
C THR A 53 52.33 4.95 17.21
N LEU A 54 51.31 4.94 18.07
CA LEU A 54 50.26 3.92 18.01
C LEU A 54 49.42 4.21 16.78
N THR A 55 49.70 3.55 15.65
CA THR A 55 48.76 3.51 14.53
C THR A 55 47.46 2.90 15.06
N SER A 56 46.41 3.73 15.23
CA SER A 56 45.05 3.22 15.38
C SER A 56 44.78 2.35 14.18
N ALA A 57 44.43 1.08 14.41
CA ALA A 57 43.95 0.19 13.37
C ALA A 57 42.84 0.91 12.57
N PRO A 58 42.81 0.79 11.24
CA PRO A 58 41.72 1.36 10.44
C PRO A 58 40.38 0.91 11.03
N ALA A 59 39.48 1.86 11.27
CA ALA A 59 38.13 1.53 11.71
C ALA A 59 37.55 0.46 10.76
N PRO A 60 36.91 -0.61 11.28
CA PRO A 60 36.31 -1.63 10.44
C PRO A 60 35.41 -0.95 9.41
N ALA A 61 35.58 -1.30 8.13
CA ALA A 61 34.73 -0.79 7.07
C ALA A 61 33.26 -0.97 7.49
N PRO A 62 32.39 0.05 7.33
CA PRO A 62 30.98 -0.09 7.65
C PRO A 62 30.45 -1.33 6.92
N VAL A 63 29.99 -2.32 7.68
CA VAL A 63 29.33 -3.48 7.11
C VAL A 63 28.10 -2.96 6.38
N ASP A 64 28.04 -3.17 5.07
CA ASP A 64 26.88 -2.77 4.28
C ASP A 64 25.64 -3.41 4.92
N THR A 65 24.74 -2.57 5.42
CA THR A 65 23.52 -3.03 6.07
C THR A 65 22.64 -3.66 5.00
N ARG A 66 22.68 -4.99 4.90
CA ARG A 66 21.82 -5.76 4.01
C ARG A 66 20.37 -5.32 4.25
N PRO A 67 19.61 -4.92 3.22
CA PRO A 67 18.21 -4.55 3.40
C PRO A 67 17.46 -5.69 4.08
N ALA A 68 16.80 -5.38 5.20
CA ALA A 68 16.06 -6.36 6.02
C ALA A 68 14.96 -7.09 5.23
N VAL A 69 14.56 -6.53 4.08
CA VAL A 69 13.55 -7.09 3.20
C VAL A 69 14.01 -7.02 1.75
N SER A 70 13.99 -8.16 1.07
CA SER A 70 14.25 -8.22 -0.37
C SER A 70 13.12 -7.55 -1.13
N ARG A 71 13.41 -6.49 -1.89
CA ARG A 71 12.43 -5.81 -2.75
C ARG A 71 11.79 -6.78 -3.75
N THR A 72 12.54 -7.79 -4.18
CA THR A 72 12.05 -8.88 -5.04
C THR A 72 10.95 -9.69 -4.34
N ALA A 73 11.12 -10.01 -3.05
CA ALA A 73 10.09 -10.71 -2.29
C ALA A 73 8.81 -9.87 -2.13
N VAL A 74 8.95 -8.57 -1.90
CA VAL A 74 7.80 -7.64 -1.82
C VAL A 74 7.06 -7.56 -3.15
N ASN A 75 7.78 -7.42 -4.28
CA ASN A 75 7.16 -7.36 -5.60
C ASN A 75 6.45 -8.67 -5.99
N ILE A 76 7.01 -9.81 -5.61
CA ILE A 76 6.36 -11.13 -5.83
C ILE A 76 5.09 -11.25 -4.99
N ALA A 77 5.13 -10.85 -3.71
CA ALA A 77 3.95 -10.86 -2.85
C ALA A 77 2.85 -9.92 -3.39
N LEU A 78 3.22 -8.70 -3.80
CA LEU A 78 2.29 -7.73 -4.38
C LEU A 78 1.70 -8.24 -5.70
N GLY A 79 2.51 -8.89 -6.54
CA GLY A 79 2.07 -9.55 -7.77
C GLY A 79 1.08 -10.69 -7.52
N GLY A 80 1.34 -11.54 -6.50
CA GLY A 80 0.43 -12.62 -6.11
C GLY A 80 -0.91 -12.11 -5.58
N ILE A 81 -0.91 -11.07 -4.74
CA ILE A 81 -2.14 -10.45 -4.23
C ILE A 81 -2.93 -9.80 -5.38
N GLY A 82 -2.25 -9.12 -6.31
CA GLY A 82 -2.88 -8.54 -7.49
C GLY A 82 -3.54 -9.61 -8.37
N PHE A 83 -2.86 -10.73 -8.60
CA PHE A 83 -3.43 -11.84 -9.38
C PHE A 83 -4.65 -12.47 -8.70
N ALA A 84 -4.58 -12.70 -7.38
CA ALA A 84 -5.70 -13.24 -6.62
C ALA A 84 -6.91 -12.29 -6.63
N ALA A 85 -6.68 -10.97 -6.53
CA ALA A 85 -7.73 -9.97 -6.61
C ALA A 85 -8.39 -9.94 -8.00
N VAL A 86 -7.62 -10.01 -9.08
CA VAL A 86 -8.15 -10.03 -10.45
C VAL A 86 -8.92 -11.34 -10.71
N CYS A 87 -8.35 -12.48 -10.34
CA CYS A 87 -8.97 -13.79 -10.54
C CYS A 87 -10.26 -13.94 -9.71
N GLY A 88 -10.22 -13.56 -8.43
CA GLY A 88 -11.39 -13.56 -7.56
C GLY A 88 -12.45 -12.56 -8.03
N GLY A 89 -12.03 -11.37 -8.44
CA GLY A 89 -12.90 -10.33 -8.99
C GLY A 89 -13.60 -10.77 -10.27
N LEU A 90 -12.88 -11.41 -11.20
CA LEU A 90 -13.47 -11.93 -12.44
C LEU A 90 -14.47 -13.04 -12.14
N PHE A 91 -14.15 -13.96 -11.23
CA PHE A 91 -15.07 -15.01 -10.82
C PHE A 91 -16.35 -14.45 -10.20
N LEU A 92 -16.22 -13.51 -9.26
CA LEU A 92 -17.36 -12.85 -8.62
C LEU A 92 -18.20 -12.09 -9.66
N LEU A 93 -17.58 -11.34 -10.57
CA LEU A 93 -18.26 -10.61 -11.64
C LEU A 93 -19.05 -11.56 -12.55
N THR A 94 -18.42 -12.64 -13.02
CA THR A 94 -19.09 -13.65 -13.86
C THR A 94 -20.26 -14.28 -13.11
N SER A 95 -20.06 -14.67 -11.85
CA SER A 95 -21.12 -15.28 -11.04
C SER A 95 -22.30 -14.31 -10.81
N PHE A 96 -22.01 -13.03 -10.59
CA PHE A 96 -23.01 -12.00 -10.38
C PHE A 96 -23.84 -11.76 -11.63
N ILE A 97 -23.19 -11.61 -12.79
CA ILE A 97 -23.88 -11.45 -14.07
C ILE A 97 -24.76 -12.67 -14.35
N ALA A 98 -24.22 -13.88 -14.16
CA ALA A 98 -24.98 -15.11 -14.35
C ALA A 98 -26.22 -15.19 -13.45
N ALA A 99 -26.07 -14.84 -12.17
CA ALA A 99 -27.18 -14.80 -11.21
C ALA A 99 -28.23 -13.74 -11.61
N LEU A 100 -27.81 -12.56 -12.05
CA LEU A 100 -28.70 -11.49 -12.52
C LEU A 100 -29.47 -11.93 -13.77
N THR A 101 -28.79 -12.52 -14.74
CA THR A 101 -29.45 -13.07 -15.94
C THR A 101 -30.45 -14.16 -15.56
N ALA A 102 -30.07 -15.11 -14.69
CA ALA A 102 -30.95 -16.16 -14.24
C ALA A 102 -32.20 -15.62 -13.53
N PHE A 103 -32.03 -14.62 -12.65
CA PHE A 103 -33.14 -13.95 -11.98
C PHE A 103 -34.09 -13.28 -12.98
N ILE A 104 -33.55 -12.52 -13.95
CA ILE A 104 -34.36 -11.88 -15.00
C ILE A 104 -35.09 -12.93 -15.84
N THR A 105 -34.41 -14.01 -16.25
CA THR A 105 -35.03 -15.11 -17.01
C THR A 105 -36.14 -15.78 -16.20
N GLN A 106 -35.95 -16.01 -14.90
CA GLN A 106 -37.00 -16.55 -14.02
C GLN A 106 -38.21 -15.61 -13.94
N LEU A 107 -38.01 -14.30 -13.84
CA LEU A 107 -39.11 -13.32 -13.87
C LEU A 107 -39.86 -13.34 -15.19
N ILE A 108 -39.14 -13.44 -16.32
CA ILE A 108 -39.76 -13.56 -17.65
C ILE A 108 -40.57 -14.85 -17.76
N ILE A 109 -40.01 -15.98 -17.31
CA ILE A 109 -40.72 -17.27 -17.33
C ILE A 109 -41.97 -17.20 -16.44
N LEU A 110 -41.86 -16.63 -15.24
CA LEU A 110 -42.99 -16.45 -14.34
C LEU A 110 -44.10 -15.63 -15.01
N ALA A 111 -43.75 -14.50 -15.61
CA ALA A 111 -44.70 -13.69 -16.36
C ALA A 111 -45.34 -14.49 -17.49
N ALA A 112 -44.52 -15.17 -18.31
CA ALA A 112 -45.01 -15.97 -19.44
C ALA A 112 -45.98 -17.08 -18.99
N VAL A 113 -45.72 -17.74 -17.86
CA VAL A 113 -46.61 -18.77 -17.31
C VAL A 113 -47.92 -18.17 -16.80
N ILE A 114 -47.87 -17.03 -16.10
CA ILE A 114 -49.08 -16.36 -15.62
C ILE A 114 -49.94 -15.90 -16.79
N PHE A 115 -49.35 -15.21 -17.76
CA PHE A 115 -50.07 -14.72 -18.94
C PHE A 115 -50.54 -15.87 -19.84
N GLY A 116 -49.67 -16.84 -20.13
CA GLY A 116 -50.01 -18.01 -20.94
C GLY A 116 -51.07 -18.88 -20.29
N GLY A 117 -51.01 -19.08 -18.97
CA GLY A 117 -52.02 -19.80 -18.21
C GLY A 117 -53.39 -19.10 -18.23
N TRP A 118 -53.41 -17.77 -18.08
CA TRP A 118 -54.65 -16.99 -18.18
C TRP A 118 -55.28 -17.08 -19.58
N ILE A 119 -54.48 -16.93 -20.63
CA ILE A 119 -54.92 -17.09 -22.03
C ILE A 119 -55.42 -18.52 -22.28
N ALA A 120 -54.72 -19.53 -21.76
CA ALA A 120 -55.13 -20.94 -21.88
C ALA A 120 -56.49 -21.17 -21.23
N VAL A 121 -56.73 -20.64 -20.02
CA VAL A 121 -58.04 -20.72 -19.37
C VAL A 121 -59.13 -20.05 -20.21
N GLN A 122 -58.84 -18.91 -20.85
CA GLN A 122 -59.83 -18.27 -21.72
C GLN A 122 -60.16 -19.13 -22.95
N ILE A 123 -59.15 -19.65 -23.65
CA ILE A 123 -59.35 -20.41 -24.88
C ILE A 123 -60.01 -21.77 -24.59
N PHE A 124 -59.48 -22.53 -23.62
CA PHE A 124 -59.99 -23.85 -23.25
C PHE A 124 -61.29 -23.77 -22.44
N GLY A 125 -61.48 -22.73 -21.64
CA GLY A 125 -62.70 -22.51 -20.86
C GLY A 125 -63.88 -22.01 -21.71
N ALA A 126 -63.62 -21.18 -22.72
CA ALA A 126 -64.66 -20.70 -23.65
C ALA A 126 -65.16 -21.81 -24.60
N THR A 127 -64.30 -22.74 -24.99
CA THR A 127 -64.70 -23.90 -25.82
C THR A 127 -65.58 -24.90 -25.05
N GLY A 128 -65.39 -25.03 -23.73
CA GLY A 128 -66.21 -25.91 -22.89
C GLY A 128 -67.67 -25.47 -22.69
N HIS A 129 -68.02 -24.20 -22.97
CA HIS A 129 -69.41 -23.72 -22.91
C HIS A 129 -70.16 -23.81 -24.24
N HIS A 130 -69.46 -23.93 -25.37
CA HIS A 130 -70.11 -24.06 -26.68
C HIS A 130 -70.58 -25.49 -26.99
N ASP A 131 -70.02 -26.51 -26.32
CA ASP A 131 -70.45 -27.92 -26.46
C ASP A 131 -71.53 -28.34 -25.45
N ARG A 132 -72.09 -27.41 -24.67
CA ARG A 132 -73.38 -27.61 -23.99
C ARG A 132 -74.55 -27.23 -24.89
N GLY A 133 -74.46 -27.58 -26.17
CA GLY A 133 -75.62 -27.90 -26.97
C GLY A 133 -76.29 -29.11 -26.36
N GLY A 134 -77.06 -28.89 -25.29
CA GLY A 134 -77.92 -29.90 -24.70
C GLY A 134 -78.63 -30.60 -25.84
N THR A 135 -78.52 -31.92 -25.88
CA THR A 135 -79.37 -32.72 -26.74
C THR A 135 -80.79 -32.45 -26.25
N THR A 136 -81.43 -31.44 -26.80
CA THR A 136 -82.85 -31.14 -26.64
C THR A 136 -83.58 -32.21 -27.43
N VAL A 137 -83.46 -33.46 -26.98
CA VAL A 137 -84.33 -34.53 -27.42
C VAL A 137 -85.71 -34.09 -27.01
N ASN A 138 -86.55 -33.83 -28.00
CA ASN A 138 -87.96 -33.55 -27.80
C ASN A 138 -88.61 -34.85 -27.29
N ILE A 139 -88.41 -35.17 -26.01
CA ILE A 139 -88.87 -36.41 -25.38
C ILE A 139 -90.39 -36.55 -25.58
N ARG A 140 -91.15 -35.45 -25.59
CA ARG A 140 -92.58 -35.45 -25.98
C ARG A 140 -92.83 -35.99 -27.40
N LYS A 141 -92.05 -35.55 -28.39
CA LYS A 141 -92.20 -36.06 -29.77
C LYS A 141 -91.74 -37.50 -29.91
N ALA A 142 -90.67 -37.87 -29.20
CA ALA A 142 -90.13 -39.23 -29.25
C ALA A 142 -91.08 -40.27 -28.65
N VAL A 143 -91.80 -39.91 -27.58
CA VAL A 143 -92.79 -40.79 -26.93
C VAL A 143 -94.04 -40.96 -27.81
N ILE A 144 -94.58 -39.87 -28.36
CA ILE A 144 -95.77 -39.95 -29.24
C ILE A 144 -95.49 -40.77 -30.50
N LYS A 145 -94.29 -40.64 -31.09
CA LYS A 145 -93.90 -41.41 -32.28
C LYS A 145 -93.84 -42.92 -32.01
N ARG A 146 -93.52 -43.34 -30.78
CA ARG A 146 -93.34 -44.77 -30.43
C ARG A 146 -94.61 -45.44 -29.91
N ASN A 147 -95.66 -44.66 -29.61
CA ASN A 147 -96.92 -45.15 -29.05
C ASN A 147 -98.06 -45.29 -30.08
N HIS A 148 -97.74 -45.32 -31.39
CA HIS A 148 -98.72 -45.65 -32.43
C HIS A 148 -99.01 -47.16 -32.41
N PHE A 149 -99.74 -47.62 -31.39
CA PHE A 149 -100.40 -48.91 -31.41
C PHE A 149 -101.53 -48.82 -32.45
N HIS A 150 -101.38 -49.59 -33.53
CA HIS A 150 -102.49 -49.90 -34.41
C HIS A 150 -103.46 -50.76 -33.58
N GLY A 151 -104.56 -50.14 -33.13
CA GLY A 151 -105.74 -50.86 -32.67
C GLY A 151 -106.45 -51.53 -33.83
#